data_AF-A0AA93AMF4-F1
#
_entry.id   AF-A0AA93AMF4-F1
#
_cell.length_a   1.000
_cell.length_b   1.000
_cell.length_c   1.000
_cell.angle_alpha   90.00
_cell.angle_beta   90.00
_cell.angle_gamma   90.00
#
_symmetry.space_group_name_H-M   'P 1'
#
loop_
_entity.id
_entity.type
_entity.pdbx_description
1 polymer ?
#
loop_
_entity_poly.entity_id
_entity_poly.type
_entity_poly.pdbx_seq_one_letter_code
_entity_poly.pdbx_strand_id
1 'polypeptide(L)'
;MKKLPHRDDLIRKIRALLSGNEDRKSVSEWAFDIYNDDSLKISDPLVSEYLELLGAVDLPSSDRDYLYTDDDLNEWLSDLNNK
;
A
#
# COMPACT_ATOMS: atom_id res chain seq x y z
N MET A 1 -2.19 -18.68 11.27
CA MET A 1 -2.34 -18.39 9.83
C MET A 1 -2.37 -16.88 9.69
N LYS A 2 -1.45 -16.28 8.89
CA LYS A 2 -1.56 -14.86 8.54
C LYS A 2 -2.80 -14.70 7.64
N LYS A 3 -3.60 -13.66 7.86
CA LYS A 3 -4.77 -13.36 7.04
C LYS A 3 -4.29 -12.78 5.71
N LEU A 4 -4.80 -13.30 4.59
CA LEU A 4 -4.51 -12.70 3.28
C LEU A 4 -5.12 -11.28 3.23
N PRO A 5 -4.38 -10.29 2.74
CA PRO A 5 -4.93 -8.96 2.57
C PRO A 5 -6.00 -8.97 1.48
N HIS A 6 -7.01 -8.14 1.67
CA HIS A 6 -8.01 -7.82 0.66
C HIS A 6 -7.94 -6.34 0.27
N ARG A 7 -8.67 -5.96 -0.77
CA ARG A 7 -8.76 -4.56 -1.22
C ARG A 7 -9.13 -3.60 -0.09
N ASP A 8 -10.05 -3.99 0.78
CA ASP A 8 -10.45 -3.20 1.95
C ASP A 8 -9.28 -2.94 2.93
N ASP A 9 -8.35 -3.88 3.07
CA ASP A 9 -7.18 -3.71 3.93
C ASP A 9 -6.25 -2.63 3.35
N LEU A 10 -6.05 -2.64 2.02
CA LEU A 10 -5.27 -1.63 1.29
C LEU A 10 -5.92 -0.25 1.37
N ILE A 11 -7.23 -0.17 1.12
CA ILE A 11 -8.01 1.07 1.23
C ILE A 11 -7.88 1.66 2.64
N ARG A 12 -7.96 0.80 3.68
CA ARG A 12 -7.79 1.25 5.07
C ARG A 12 -6.39 1.80 5.31
N LYS A 13 -5.35 1.14 4.81
CA LYS A 13 -3.96 1.60 4.95
C LYS A 13 -3.73 2.94 4.25
N ILE A 14 -4.23 3.11 3.03
CA ILE A 14 -4.11 4.37 2.29
C ILE A 14 -4.86 5.51 3.00
N ARG A 15 -6.07 5.26 3.50
CA ARG A 15 -6.82 6.25 4.30
C ARG A 15 -6.11 6.61 5.60
N ALA A 16 -5.43 5.65 6.24
CA ALA A 16 -4.66 5.89 7.45
C ALA A 16 -3.44 6.79 7.18
N LEU A 17 -2.75 6.59 6.04
CA LEU A 17 -1.68 7.48 5.58
C LEU A 17 -2.19 8.91 5.37
N LEU A 18 -3.25 9.06 4.56
CA LEU A 18 -3.82 10.38 4.23
C LEU A 18 -4.36 11.14 5.45
N SER A 19 -4.76 10.43 6.49
CA SER A 19 -5.24 11.03 7.75
C SER A 19 -4.13 11.24 8.79
N GLY A 20 -2.88 10.84 8.49
CA GLY A 20 -1.77 10.89 9.44
C GLY A 20 -1.91 9.93 10.63
N ASN A 21 -2.83 8.96 10.56
CA ASN A 21 -3.05 7.97 11.61
C ASN A 21 -2.03 6.83 11.56
N GLU A 22 -1.43 6.59 10.39
CA GLU A 22 -0.27 5.72 10.22
C GLU A 22 0.80 6.46 9.41
N ASP A 23 2.08 6.20 9.71
CA ASP A 23 3.20 6.75 8.96
C ASP A 23 3.60 5.86 7.76
N ARG A 24 4.27 6.47 6.78
CA ARG A 24 4.70 5.82 5.53
C ARG A 24 5.59 4.62 5.77
N LYS A 25 6.52 4.72 6.72
CA LYS A 25 7.42 3.63 7.08
C LYS A 25 6.64 2.40 7.57
N SER A 26 5.72 2.58 8.51
CA SER A 26 4.92 1.50 9.08
C SER A 26 4.04 0.80 8.04
N VAL A 27 3.46 1.56 7.11
CA VAL A 27 2.67 1.00 6.00
C VAL A 27 3.56 0.29 4.98
N SER A 28 4.73 0.85 4.68
CA SER A 28 5.74 0.25 3.80
C SER A 28 6.20 -1.11 4.33
N GLU A 29 6.61 -1.17 5.59
CA GLU A 29 7.03 -2.42 6.26
C GLU A 29 5.90 -3.45 6.25
N TRP A 30 4.66 -3.05 6.57
CA TRP A 30 3.49 -3.94 6.53
C TRP A 30 3.25 -4.53 5.13
N ALA A 31 3.30 -3.71 4.09
CA ALA A 31 3.04 -4.15 2.72
C ALA A 31 4.17 -5.04 2.19
N PHE A 32 5.42 -4.64 2.46
CA PHE A 32 6.62 -5.37 2.07
C PHE A 32 6.69 -6.76 2.73
N ASP A 33 6.36 -6.87 4.01
CA ASP A 33 6.32 -8.14 4.76
C ASP A 33 5.29 -9.12 4.20
N ILE A 34 4.22 -8.62 3.59
CA ILE A 34 3.19 -9.46 2.97
C ILE A 34 3.57 -9.82 1.54
N TYR A 35 4.04 -8.85 0.77
CA TYR A 35 4.42 -9.03 -0.64
C TYR A 35 5.57 -10.03 -0.81
N ASN A 36 6.54 -10.03 0.12
CA ASN A 36 7.69 -10.95 0.08
C ASN A 36 7.47 -12.27 0.84
N ASP A 37 6.28 -12.51 1.39
CA ASP A 37 5.97 -13.78 2.06
C ASP A 37 5.49 -14.81 1.04
N ASP A 38 6.42 -15.64 0.53
CA ASP A 38 6.14 -16.71 -0.44
C ASP A 38 5.07 -17.73 0.01
N SER A 39 4.76 -17.78 1.31
CA SER A 39 3.68 -18.62 1.83
C SER A 39 2.29 -18.05 1.57
N LEU A 40 2.18 -16.74 1.33
CA LEU A 40 0.95 -16.03 1.03
C LEU A 40 0.70 -16.00 -0.48
N LYS A 41 -0.26 -16.80 -0.94
CA LYS A 41 -0.68 -16.81 -2.34
C LYS A 41 -1.72 -15.73 -2.60
N ILE A 42 -1.27 -14.56 -3.01
CA ILE A 42 -2.14 -13.44 -3.39
C ILE A 42 -2.64 -13.67 -4.82
N SER A 43 -3.90 -14.04 -4.95
CA SER A 43 -4.51 -14.37 -6.25
C SER A 43 -5.14 -13.18 -6.97
N ASP A 44 -5.46 -12.10 -6.24
CA ASP A 44 -6.02 -10.88 -6.83
C ASP A 44 -4.86 -10.01 -7.33
N PRO A 45 -4.72 -9.83 -8.66
CA PRO A 45 -3.62 -9.06 -9.23
C PRO A 45 -3.61 -7.61 -8.75
N LEU A 46 -4.79 -7.02 -8.52
CA LEU A 46 -4.91 -5.66 -8.03
C LEU A 46 -4.36 -5.54 -6.61
N VAL A 47 -4.67 -6.52 -5.75
CA VAL A 47 -4.13 -6.55 -4.38
C VAL A 47 -2.62 -6.72 -4.41
N SER A 48 -2.09 -7.58 -5.29
CA SER A 48 -0.64 -7.78 -5.43
C SER A 48 0.07 -6.51 -5.89
N GLU A 49 -0.46 -5.82 -6.90
CA GLU A 49 0.08 -4.56 -7.43
C GLU A 49 0.15 -3.48 -6.35
N TYR A 50 -0.96 -3.24 -5.64
CA TYR A 50 -0.98 -2.19 -4.61
C TYR A 50 -0.18 -2.55 -3.36
N LEU A 51 0.08 -3.83 -3.07
CA LEU A 51 1.03 -4.20 -2.01
C LEU A 51 2.47 -3.85 -2.40
N GLU A 52 2.85 -4.08 -3.66
CA GLU A 52 4.16 -3.68 -4.15
C GLU A 52 4.34 -2.15 -4.05
N LEU A 53 3.34 -1.39 -4.52
CA LEU A 53 3.36 0.08 -4.45
C LEU A 53 3.39 0.59 -2.99
N LEU A 54 2.57 0.02 -2.11
CA LEU A 54 2.58 0.40 -0.70
C LEU A 54 3.89 0.02 -0.02
N GLY A 55 4.53 -1.09 -0.40
CA GLY A 55 5.86 -1.47 0.07
C GLY A 55 6.98 -0.51 -0.37
N ALA A 56 6.66 0.43 -1.25
CA ALA A 56 7.56 1.48 -1.71
C ALA A 56 7.13 2.89 -1.25
N VAL A 57 6.08 3.02 -0.42
CA VAL A 57 5.49 4.32 -0.04
C VAL A 57 6.39 5.20 0.82
N ASP A 58 7.41 4.59 1.46
CA ASP A 58 8.43 5.25 2.27
C ASP A 58 9.71 5.58 1.48
N LEU A 59 9.77 5.27 0.18
CA LEU A 59 10.95 5.59 -0.62
C LEU A 59 11.09 7.10 -0.81
N PRO A 60 12.29 7.67 -0.60
CA PRO A 60 12.54 9.08 -0.85
C PRO A 60 12.57 9.37 -2.36
N SER A 61 12.23 10.60 -2.74
CA SER A 61 12.48 11.12 -4.09
C SER A 61 13.75 11.98 -4.10
N SER A 62 14.24 12.30 -5.30
CA SER A 62 15.36 13.23 -5.47
C SER A 62 14.99 14.71 -5.25
N ASP A 63 13.71 15.07 -5.47
CA ASP A 63 13.20 16.43 -5.58
C ASP A 63 12.05 16.75 -4.60
N ARG A 64 11.63 15.74 -3.82
CA ARG A 64 10.56 15.80 -2.82
C ARG A 64 10.79 14.75 -1.74
N ASP A 65 10.06 14.86 -0.63
CA ASP A 65 10.26 13.99 0.53
C ASP A 65 10.02 12.50 0.22
N TYR A 66 9.02 12.19 -0.63
CA TYR A 66 8.63 10.83 -0.96
C TYR A 66 8.38 10.62 -2.45
N LEU A 67 8.63 9.41 -2.94
CA LEU A 67 8.37 9.02 -4.32
C LEU A 67 6.88 9.15 -4.67
N TYR A 68 5.99 8.81 -3.74
CA TYR A 68 4.53 8.89 -3.94
C TYR A 68 3.94 10.00 -3.08
N THR A 69 3.16 10.88 -3.69
CA THR A 69 2.49 12.01 -3.07
C THR A 69 1.08 11.63 -2.59
N ASP A 70 0.41 12.53 -1.87
CA ASP A 70 -0.97 12.33 -1.45
C ASP A 70 -1.94 12.29 -2.65
N ASP A 71 -1.60 12.92 -3.77
CA ASP A 71 -2.38 12.83 -5.02
C ASP A 71 -2.33 11.40 -5.58
N ASP A 72 -1.15 10.78 -5.61
CA ASP A 72 -0.98 9.38 -6.02
C ASP A 72 -1.81 8.44 -5.13
N LEU A 73 -1.79 8.66 -3.81
CA LEU A 73 -2.59 7.89 -2.85
C LEU A 73 -4.10 8.02 -3.10
N ASN A 74 -4.57 9.21 -3.48
CA ASN A 74 -5.98 9.42 -3.82
C ASN A 74 -6.37 8.74 -5.13
N GLU A 75 -5.49 8.73 -6.13
CA GLU A 75 -5.68 7.97 -7.37
C GLU A 75 -5.80 6.47 -7.09
N TRP A 76 -4.93 5.93 -6.24
CA TRP A 76 -4.97 4.51 -5.85
C TRP A 76 -6.26 4.15 -5.12
N LEU A 77 -6.78 5.03 -4.26
CA LEU A 77 -8.09 4.83 -3.65
C LEU A 77 -9.20 4.79 -4.70
N SER A 78 -9.16 5.65 -5.71
CA SER A 78 -10.15 5.63 -6.80
C SER A 78 -10.09 4.31 -7.56
N ASP A 79 -8.90 3.85 -7.92
CA ASP A 79 -8.70 2.58 -8.62
C ASP A 79 -9.22 1.39 -7.81
N LEU A 80 -8.87 1.30 -6.52
CA LEU A 80 -9.27 0.21 -5.63
C LEU A 80 -10.78 0.14 -5.37
N ASN A 81 -11.51 1.27 -5.51
CA ASN A 81 -12.96 1.30 -5.33
C ASN A 81 -13.73 1.03 -6.63
N ASN A 82 -13.12 1.20 -7.81
CA ASN A 82 -13.80 1.18 -9.09
C ASN A 82 -13.48 -0.04 -9.98
N LYS A 83 -12.39 -0.75 -9.69
CA LYS A 83 -11.99 -2.02 -10.33
C LYS A 83 -12.31 -3.20 -9.42
#